data_AF-A0A529Y0I0-F1
#
_entry.id   AF-A0A529Y0I0-F1
#
_cell.length_a   1.000
_cell.length_b   1.000
_cell.length_c   1.000
_cell.angle_alpha   90.00
_cell.angle_beta   90.00
_cell.angle_gamma   90.00
#
_symmetry.space_group_name_H-M   'P 1'
#
loop_
_entity.id
_entity.type
_entity.pdbx_description
1 polymer ?
#
loop_
_entity_poly.entity_id
_entity_poly.type
_entity_poly.pdbx_seq_one_letter_code
_entity_poly.pdbx_strand_id
1 'polypeptide(L)'
;MTMRRTILAAALFAFLPASFAWAEMPDAAKSLFEAKSMAERNAALSTLEAAAAKDPASAYAAGEFFTALELLAGGLHRHGFDSPKSFMLPLMQLPVPDNPNPQPLTYEEFRAILVSFRDRLEESAATLGSVPA
;
A
#
# COMPACT_ATOMS: atom_id res chain seq x y z
N MET A 1 -44.17 7.75 -46.43
CA MET A 1 -44.36 6.92 -45.21
C MET A 1 -42.99 6.46 -44.72
N THR A 2 -42.25 7.36 -44.08
CA THR A 2 -40.81 7.17 -43.76
C THR A 2 -40.46 7.88 -42.45
N MET A 3 -41.35 7.77 -41.46
CA MET A 3 -41.24 8.51 -40.22
C MET A 3 -41.70 7.61 -39.07
N ARG A 4 -40.94 6.53 -38.82
CA ARG A 4 -41.16 5.61 -37.67
C ARG A 4 -39.98 4.69 -37.35
N ARG A 5 -38.94 4.63 -38.18
CA ARG A 5 -37.77 3.75 -37.95
C ARG A 5 -36.57 4.43 -37.28
N THR A 6 -36.59 5.74 -37.10
CA THR A 6 -35.45 6.50 -36.52
C THR A 6 -35.54 6.71 -35.01
N ILE A 7 -36.59 6.22 -34.33
CA ILE A 7 -36.80 6.50 -32.89
C ILE A 7 -36.23 5.40 -31.98
N LEU A 8 -35.97 4.18 -32.48
CA LEU A 8 -35.50 3.09 -31.60
C LEU A 8 -33.97 3.02 -31.38
N ALA A 9 -33.15 3.65 -32.22
CA ALA A 9 -31.69 3.58 -32.09
C ALA A 9 -31.10 4.65 -31.15
N ALA A 10 -31.88 5.66 -30.76
CA ALA A 10 -31.41 6.78 -29.93
C ALA A 10 -31.59 6.56 -28.42
N ALA A 11 -32.31 5.51 -28.00
CA ALA A 11 -32.62 5.28 -26.59
C ALA A 11 -31.52 4.53 -25.81
N LEU A 12 -30.57 3.88 -26.48
CA LEU A 12 -29.56 3.05 -25.81
C LEU A 12 -28.30 3.82 -25.39
N PHE A 13 -28.10 5.05 -25.88
CA PHE A 13 -26.92 5.87 -25.55
C PHE A 13 -27.15 6.87 -24.41
N ALA A 14 -28.38 7.00 -23.91
CA ALA A 14 -28.74 8.01 -22.91
C ALA A 14 -28.61 7.53 -21.45
N PHE A 15 -28.16 6.29 -21.19
CA PHE A 15 -28.20 5.68 -19.85
C PHE A 15 -26.84 5.34 -19.21
N LEU A 16 -25.72 5.79 -19.77
CA LEU A 16 -24.45 5.72 -19.05
C LEU A 16 -23.65 7.02 -19.19
N PRO A 17 -23.76 7.96 -18.26
CA PRO A 17 -22.56 8.46 -17.63
C PRO A 17 -22.14 7.38 -16.63
N ALA A 18 -21.41 6.37 -17.09
CA ALA A 18 -20.42 5.79 -16.19
C ALA A 18 -19.47 6.94 -15.88
N SER A 19 -19.75 7.64 -14.78
CA SER A 19 -18.76 8.47 -14.13
C SER A 19 -17.62 7.53 -13.78
N PHE A 20 -16.70 7.33 -14.72
CA PHE A 20 -15.34 6.96 -14.41
C PHE A 20 -14.76 8.19 -13.71
N ALA A 21 -15.17 8.41 -12.46
CA ALA A 21 -14.39 9.20 -11.55
C ALA A 21 -13.07 8.44 -11.45
N TRP A 22 -12.06 8.88 -12.20
CA TRP A 22 -10.70 8.65 -11.77
C TRP A 22 -10.64 9.23 -10.38
N ALA A 23 -10.69 8.35 -9.37
CA ALA A 23 -10.40 8.75 -8.02
C ALA A 23 -8.99 9.33 -8.05
N GLU A 24 -8.88 10.65 -7.91
CA GLU A 24 -7.57 11.26 -7.70
C GLU A 24 -6.97 10.57 -6.48
N MET A 25 -5.75 10.08 -6.64
CA MET A 25 -5.04 9.42 -5.56
C MET A 25 -4.96 10.40 -4.39
N PRO A 26 -5.34 10.00 -3.15
CA PRO A 26 -5.32 10.91 -2.03
C PRO A 26 -3.95 11.61 -1.90
N ASP A 27 -3.91 12.91 -1.61
CA ASP A 27 -2.65 13.65 -1.45
C ASP A 27 -1.72 12.99 -0.41
N ALA A 28 -2.30 12.36 0.60
CA ALA A 28 -1.58 11.59 1.61
C ALA A 28 -0.92 10.32 1.02
N ALA A 29 -1.54 9.66 0.04
CA ALA A 29 -0.93 8.54 -0.67
C ALA A 29 0.24 9.00 -1.53
N LYS A 30 0.11 10.15 -2.20
CA LYS A 30 1.23 10.75 -2.94
C LYS A 30 2.39 11.10 -1.98
N SER A 31 2.07 11.72 -0.86
CA SER A 31 3.03 12.09 0.19
C SER A 31 3.75 10.86 0.78
N LEU A 32 3.04 9.73 0.92
CA LEU A 32 3.61 8.47 1.38
C LEU A 32 4.72 7.95 0.45
N PHE A 33 4.50 7.97 -0.87
CA PHE A 33 5.45 7.47 -1.86
C PHE A 33 6.57 8.46 -2.21
N GLU A 34 6.33 9.76 -2.03
CA GLU A 34 7.33 10.82 -2.26
C GLU A 34 8.18 11.15 -1.01
N ALA A 35 7.89 10.51 0.13
CA ALA A 35 8.59 10.75 1.39
C ALA A 35 10.10 10.50 1.26
N LYS A 36 10.89 11.40 1.84
CA LYS A 36 12.37 11.33 1.87
C LYS A 36 12.91 10.88 3.22
N SER A 37 12.03 10.72 4.20
CA SER A 37 12.36 10.19 5.53
C SER A 37 11.26 9.26 6.06
N MET A 38 11.62 8.40 7.00
CA MET A 38 10.66 7.54 7.71
C MET A 38 9.61 8.35 8.48
N ALA A 39 10.01 9.52 9.02
CA ALA A 39 9.09 10.39 9.75
C ALA A 39 7.99 10.95 8.84
N GLU A 40 8.35 11.48 7.67
CA GLU A 40 7.41 11.99 6.67
C GLU A 40 6.45 10.89 6.19
N ARG A 41 7.01 9.70 5.93
CA ARG A 41 6.24 8.54 5.51
C ARG A 41 5.22 8.11 6.57
N ASN A 42 5.64 7.99 7.82
CA ASN A 42 4.75 7.56 8.92
C ASN A 42 3.63 8.58 9.17
N ALA A 43 3.91 9.88 9.01
CA ALA A 43 2.89 10.92 9.09
C ALA A 43 1.86 10.83 7.97
N ALA A 44 2.31 10.57 6.72
CA ALA A 44 1.43 10.35 5.59
C ALA A 44 0.58 9.08 5.75
N LEU A 45 1.18 8.00 6.26
CA LEU A 45 0.48 6.74 6.54
C LEU A 45 -0.64 6.94 7.59
N SER A 46 -0.33 7.58 8.71
CA SER A 46 -1.33 7.87 9.76
C SER A 46 -2.49 8.72 9.23
N THR A 47 -2.22 9.63 8.28
CA THR A 47 -3.26 10.44 7.63
C THR A 47 -4.19 9.57 6.76
N LEU A 48 -3.64 8.59 6.03
CA LEU A 48 -4.43 7.64 5.24
C LEU A 48 -5.27 6.71 6.10
N GLU A 49 -4.70 6.19 7.18
CA GLU A 49 -5.41 5.32 8.14
C GLU A 49 -6.62 6.06 8.76
N ALA A 50 -6.44 7.33 9.13
CA ALA A 50 -7.54 8.16 9.64
C ALA A 50 -8.62 8.44 8.57
N ALA A 51 -8.24 8.46 7.30
CA ALA A 51 -9.15 8.68 6.17
C ALA A 51 -9.88 7.40 5.71
N ALA A 52 -9.31 6.22 5.97
CA ALA A 52 -9.81 4.92 5.49
C ALA A 52 -11.27 4.63 5.87
N ALA A 53 -11.74 5.13 7.01
CA ALA A 53 -13.14 4.99 7.42
C ALA A 53 -14.14 5.78 6.56
N LYS A 54 -13.68 6.82 5.86
CA LYS A 54 -14.49 7.73 5.03
C LYS A 54 -14.25 7.54 3.54
N ASP A 55 -13.07 7.10 3.17
CA ASP A 55 -12.66 6.84 1.80
C ASP A 55 -12.08 5.42 1.69
N PRO A 56 -12.85 4.45 1.18
CA PRO A 56 -12.37 3.09 0.95
C PRO A 56 -11.15 3.05 0.01
N ALA A 57 -10.96 4.04 -0.87
CA ALA A 57 -9.77 4.09 -1.72
C ALA A 57 -8.48 4.35 -0.93
N SER A 58 -8.58 5.00 0.23
CA SER A 58 -7.45 5.17 1.16
C SER A 58 -6.99 3.84 1.76
N ALA A 59 -7.84 2.80 1.78
CA ALA A 59 -7.43 1.45 2.15
C ALA A 59 -6.66 0.72 1.03
N TYR A 60 -6.77 1.12 -0.24
CA TYR A 60 -5.86 0.63 -1.29
C TYR A 60 -4.48 1.29 -1.24
N ALA A 61 -4.43 2.52 -0.73
CA ALA A 61 -3.18 3.16 -0.35
C ALA A 61 -2.61 2.59 0.96
N ALA A 62 -3.29 1.61 1.59
CA ALA A 62 -2.93 1.12 2.92
C ALA A 62 -1.49 0.62 2.95
N GLY A 63 -0.75 1.22 3.90
CA GLY A 63 0.63 0.91 4.19
C GLY A 63 0.85 -0.48 4.74
N GLU A 64 -0.17 -1.24 5.16
CA GLU A 64 -0.02 -2.51 5.90
C GLU A 64 0.90 -3.52 5.20
N PHE A 65 0.81 -3.66 3.88
CA PHE A 65 1.75 -4.49 3.12
C PHE A 65 3.20 -3.98 3.22
N PHE A 66 3.38 -2.67 3.09
CA PHE A 66 4.70 -2.03 3.20
C PHE A 66 5.23 -2.05 4.63
N THR A 67 4.36 -1.89 5.63
CA THR A 67 4.65 -2.06 7.05
C THR A 67 5.11 -3.49 7.34
N ALA A 68 4.54 -4.50 6.68
CA ALA A 68 5.02 -5.87 6.74
C ALA A 68 6.49 -5.97 6.24
N LEU A 69 6.78 -5.36 5.10
CA LEU A 69 8.13 -5.34 4.52
C LEU A 69 9.12 -4.60 5.43
N GLU A 70 8.71 -3.51 6.07
CA GLU A 70 9.55 -2.80 7.05
C GLU A 70 9.82 -3.61 8.30
N LEU A 71 8.82 -4.30 8.85
CA LEU A 71 9.01 -5.14 10.02
C LEU A 71 10.00 -6.27 9.72
N LEU A 72 9.90 -6.86 8.54
CA LEU A 72 10.85 -7.86 8.07
C LEU A 72 12.26 -7.25 7.90
N ALA A 73 12.38 -6.16 7.14
CA ALA A 73 13.67 -5.52 6.87
C ALA A 73 14.34 -5.02 8.15
N GLY A 74 13.60 -4.36 9.05
CA GLY A 74 14.10 -3.88 10.33
C GLY A 74 14.47 -5.02 11.29
N GLY A 75 13.68 -6.10 11.30
CA GLY A 75 13.99 -7.31 12.03
C GLY A 75 15.32 -7.91 11.60
N LEU A 76 15.50 -8.10 10.29
CA LEU A 76 16.74 -8.62 9.73
C LEU A 76 17.93 -7.66 9.92
N HIS A 77 17.71 -6.36 9.75
CA HIS A 77 18.74 -5.33 9.88
C HIS A 77 19.33 -5.24 11.30
N ARG A 78 18.53 -5.45 12.34
CA ARG A 78 19.01 -5.57 13.74
C ARG A 78 20.07 -6.68 13.91
N HIS A 79 19.98 -7.72 13.08
CA HIS A 79 20.89 -8.85 13.08
C HIS A 79 21.97 -8.75 11.98
N GLY A 80 22.17 -7.57 11.40
CA GLY A 80 23.25 -7.30 10.46
C GLY A 80 22.94 -7.63 9.01
N PHE A 81 21.68 -7.91 8.67
CA PHE A 81 21.28 -8.02 7.28
C PHE A 81 21.27 -6.63 6.64
N ASP A 82 22.07 -6.46 5.59
CA ASP A 82 22.03 -5.28 4.75
C ASP A 82 21.28 -5.60 3.46
N SER A 83 20.22 -4.84 3.20
CA SER A 83 19.42 -5.04 2.00
C SER A 83 20.22 -4.57 0.79
N PRO A 84 20.40 -5.39 -0.25
CA PRO A 84 21.06 -4.94 -1.47
C PRO A 84 20.32 -3.72 -2.01
N LYS A 85 21.05 -2.63 -2.30
CA LYS A 85 20.48 -1.43 -2.94
C LYS A 85 19.89 -1.68 -4.34
N SER A 86 20.05 -2.92 -4.84
CA SER A 86 19.49 -3.43 -6.08
C SER A 86 18.52 -4.57 -5.75
N PHE A 87 17.26 -4.27 -5.44
CA PHE A 87 16.21 -5.27 -5.51
C PHE A 87 14.86 -4.63 -5.85
N MET A 88 14.41 -4.86 -7.08
CA MET A 88 13.07 -4.87 -7.71
C MET A 88 11.89 -4.01 -7.21
N LEU A 89 11.96 -3.28 -6.09
CA LEU A 89 10.93 -2.39 -5.59
C LEU A 89 11.58 -1.13 -5.00
N PRO A 90 11.25 0.09 -5.48
CA PRO A 90 11.82 1.36 -5.00
C PRO A 90 11.38 1.75 -3.57
N LEU A 91 10.88 0.80 -2.78
CA LEU A 91 10.26 1.03 -1.47
C LEU A 91 11.26 0.99 -0.31
N MET A 92 12.47 0.49 -0.56
CA MET A 92 13.60 0.50 0.39
C MET A 92 14.64 1.56 0.04
N GLN A 93 14.26 2.60 -0.72
CA GLN A 93 15.18 3.68 -1.12
C GLN A 93 15.47 4.69 0.00
N LEU A 94 14.68 4.67 1.08
CA LEU A 94 14.98 5.50 2.23
C LEU A 94 16.31 5.05 2.84
N PRO A 95 17.28 5.96 3.05
CA PRO A 95 18.57 5.59 3.60
C PRO A 95 18.41 5.02 5.00
N VAL A 96 18.70 3.73 5.16
CA VAL A 96 18.77 3.06 6.46
C VAL A 96 20.20 3.23 6.99
N PRO A 97 20.40 3.73 8.22
CA PRO A 97 21.73 3.80 8.83
C PRO A 97 22.37 2.42 8.95
N ASP A 98 23.69 2.33 8.80
CA ASP A 98 24.40 1.07 9.04
C ASP A 98 24.25 0.62 10.50
N ASN A 99 24.18 -0.69 10.73
CA ASN A 99 24.17 -1.28 12.07
C ASN A 99 25.59 -1.74 12.46
N PRO A 100 26.36 -0.96 13.26
CA PRO A 100 27.75 -1.28 13.57
C PRO A 100 27.91 -2.46 14.52
N ASN A 101 26.85 -2.89 15.22
CA ASN A 101 26.91 -3.95 16.23
C ASN A 101 25.71 -4.91 16.05
N PRO A 102 25.76 -5.84 15.08
CA PRO A 102 24.67 -6.77 14.84
C PRO A 102 24.47 -7.73 16.01
N GLN A 103 23.22 -7.95 16.39
CA GLN A 103 22.87 -8.93 17.42
C GLN A 103 22.93 -10.35 16.82
N PRO A 104 23.42 -11.36 17.55
CA PRO A 104 23.30 -12.76 17.12
C PRO A 104 21.84 -13.10 16.80
N LEU A 105 21.61 -13.91 15.77
CA LEU A 105 20.28 -14.35 15.37
C LEU A 105 20.11 -15.83 15.70
N THR A 106 19.29 -16.13 16.69
CA THR A 106 18.86 -17.49 16.99
C THR A 106 17.78 -17.95 16.02
N TYR A 107 17.53 -19.26 15.97
CA TYR A 107 16.46 -19.82 15.16
C TYR A 107 15.08 -19.30 15.61
N GLU A 108 14.87 -19.20 16.92
CA GLU A 108 13.64 -18.75 17.55
C GLU A 108 13.33 -17.30 17.20
N GLU A 109 14.35 -16.42 17.22
CA GLU A 109 14.24 -15.03 16.79
C GLU A 109 13.96 -14.92 15.30
N PHE A 110 14.67 -15.69 14.47
CA PHE A 110 14.42 -15.69 13.03
C PHE A 110 13.00 -16.15 12.70
N ARG A 111 12.55 -17.22 13.37
CA ARG A 111 11.17 -17.71 13.25
C ARG A 111 10.17 -16.66 13.69
N ALA A 112 10.44 -15.92 14.76
CA ALA A 112 9.55 -14.85 15.23
C ALA A 112 9.44 -13.71 14.21
N ILE A 113 10.55 -13.33 13.55
CA ILE A 113 10.56 -12.33 12.47
C ILE A 113 9.65 -12.78 11.32
N LEU A 114 9.79 -14.03 10.86
CA LEU A 114 8.96 -14.57 9.77
C LEU A 114 7.48 -14.71 10.14
N VAL A 115 7.19 -15.11 11.38
CA VAL A 115 5.81 -15.18 11.89
C VAL A 115 5.18 -13.80 11.90
N SER A 116 5.90 -12.79 12.41
CA SER A 116 5.40 -11.41 12.48
C SER A 116 5.14 -10.84 11.08
N PHE A 117 6.01 -11.17 10.11
CA PHE A 117 5.81 -10.80 8.71
C PHE A 117 4.56 -11.44 8.12
N ARG A 118 4.38 -12.76 8.29
CA ARG A 118 3.19 -13.48 7.84
C ARG A 118 1.92 -12.88 8.43
N ASP A 119 1.89 -12.68 9.74
CA ASP A 119 0.69 -12.20 10.44
C ASP A 119 0.25 -10.82 9.92
N ARG A 120 1.23 -9.94 9.65
CA ARG A 120 0.97 -8.64 9.02
C ARG A 120 0.49 -8.75 7.57
N LEU A 121 0.99 -9.72 6.80
CA LEU A 121 0.48 -9.98 5.44
C LEU A 121 -0.98 -10.47 5.46
N GLU A 122 -1.35 -11.30 6.43
CA GLU A 122 -2.73 -11.77 6.60
C GLU A 122 -3.66 -10.60 6.95
N GLU A 123 -3.24 -9.71 7.84
CA GLU A 123 -3.96 -8.48 8.19
C GLU A 123 -4.12 -7.53 6.98
N SER A 124 -3.05 -7.36 6.20
CA SER A 124 -3.07 -6.58 4.96
C SER A 124 -4.04 -7.17 3.93
N ALA A 125 -4.01 -8.49 3.74
CA ALA A 125 -4.92 -9.19 2.83
C ALA A 125 -6.39 -9.08 3.28
N ALA A 126 -6.67 -9.17 4.58
CA ALA A 126 -8.01 -8.97 5.12
C ALA A 126 -8.51 -7.54 4.90
N THR A 127 -7.64 -6.54 5.13
CA THR A 127 -7.94 -5.12 4.89
C THR A 127 -8.25 -4.87 3.42
N LEU A 128 -7.38 -5.29 2.51
CA LEU A 128 -7.57 -5.13 1.07
C LEU A 128 -8.79 -5.90 0.55
N GLY A 129 -9.04 -7.11 1.08
CA GLY A 129 -10.21 -7.91 0.72
C GLY A 129 -11.55 -7.33 1.20
N SER A 130 -11.53 -6.38 2.14
CA SER A 130 -12.72 -5.68 2.62
C SER A 130 -13.13 -4.50 1.72
N VAL A 131 -12.24 -4.07 0.81
CA VAL A 131 -12.50 -2.94 -0.08
C VAL A 131 -13.27 -3.41 -1.32
N PRO A 132 -14.34 -2.71 -1.76
CA PRO A 132 -15.08 -3.07 -2.97
C PRO A 132 -14.19 -3.03 -4.23
N ALA A 133 -14.39 -4.02 -5.12
CA ALA A 133 -13.72 -4.13 -6.42
C ALA A 133 -14.29 -3.18 -7.48
#